data_AF-A0A8J6KUT9-F1
#
_entry.id   AF-A0A8J6KUT9-F1
#
_cell.length_a   1.000
_cell.length_b   1.000
_cell.length_c   1.000
_cell.angle_alpha   90.00
_cell.angle_beta   90.00
_cell.angle_gamma   90.00
#
_symmetry.space_group_name_H-M   'P 1'
#
loop_
_entity.id
_entity.type
_entity.pdbx_description
1 polymer ?
#
loop_
_entity_poly.entity_id
_entity_poly.type
_entity_poly.pdbx_seq_one_letter_code
_entity_poly.pdbx_strand_id
1 'polypeptide(L)'
;MGPLQFLAWNSPPLTAEFVVLLPALVDAGTAVEILHALLDLPCLTAALDLQLRLTPLHQLLKPMASCGRVTQCSEAVPILLQAFFSAVTQFADGALINQLALLLLDRSDSLYQVPQYEASVHRVLSSQLLVLCKLKPSLVVELSRELLEFVGTVSSICSRASMFTCVVWAIGEYLSVTCDKRCTVEQINKFFEALEALLFEVTQSRPSADLPCCPPQVVTVLMTTLTKLASRSQDLIPRVSLFLSKIRTLAQNPATSSVHSEEDAEAIRTRATELLTLLKMPSVAQFVFTPTAGVCQPRYHRDTNTALPLALRTVSRLVEKEAGLLPG
;
A
#
# COMPACT_ATOMS: atom_id res chain seq x y z
N MET A 1 14.34 -33.06 7.43
CA MET A 1 13.38 -31.94 7.58
C MET A 1 14.07 -30.67 7.14
N GLY A 2 13.42 -29.87 6.29
CA GLY A 2 13.94 -28.54 5.92
C GLY A 2 13.91 -27.58 7.11
N PRO A 3 14.71 -26.50 7.11
CA PRO A 3 14.82 -25.58 8.24
C PRO A 3 13.47 -24.91 8.58
N LEU A 4 12.62 -24.62 7.58
CA LEU A 4 11.28 -24.07 7.79
C LEU A 4 10.28 -25.09 8.34
N GLN A 5 10.41 -26.38 7.99
CA GLN A 5 9.60 -27.45 8.60
C GLN A 5 9.96 -27.64 10.08
N PHE A 6 11.24 -27.46 10.42
CA PHE A 6 11.71 -27.50 11.80
C PHE A 6 11.18 -26.32 12.63
N LEU A 7 11.10 -25.13 12.03
CA LEU A 7 10.51 -23.95 12.67
C LEU A 7 8.99 -24.09 12.84
N ALA A 8 8.29 -24.62 11.84
CA ALA A 8 6.85 -24.94 11.93
C ALA A 8 6.53 -25.91 13.10
N TRP A 9 7.49 -26.75 13.49
CA TRP A 9 7.32 -27.73 14.56
C TRP A 9 7.60 -27.18 15.97
N ASN A 10 8.52 -26.22 16.11
CA ASN A 10 9.10 -25.78 17.40
C ASN A 10 8.80 -24.30 17.73
N SER A 11 7.67 -23.78 17.26
CA SER A 11 7.38 -22.37 16.93
C SER A 11 7.92 -21.22 17.82
N PRO A 12 7.80 -21.16 19.17
CA PRO A 12 8.29 -19.97 19.90
C PRO A 12 9.81 -19.88 20.10
N PRO A 13 10.51 -20.89 20.69
CA PRO A 13 11.89 -20.73 21.14
C PRO A 13 12.90 -20.45 20.02
N LEU A 14 12.61 -20.89 18.79
CA LEU A 14 13.58 -20.83 17.68
C LEU A 14 13.43 -19.60 16.79
N THR A 15 12.41 -18.75 16.99
CA THR A 15 12.20 -17.59 16.11
C THR A 15 13.41 -16.65 16.14
N ALA A 16 13.99 -16.40 17.32
CA ALA A 16 15.19 -15.56 17.45
C ALA A 16 16.41 -16.15 16.74
N GLU A 17 16.63 -17.45 16.86
CA GLU A 17 17.73 -18.14 16.16
C GLU A 17 17.54 -18.10 14.65
N PHE A 18 16.31 -18.31 14.19
CA PHE A 18 16.00 -18.32 12.76
C PHE A 18 16.15 -16.93 12.13
N VAL A 19 15.76 -15.86 12.83
CA VAL A 19 16.01 -14.48 12.38
C VAL A 19 17.50 -14.23 12.12
N VAL A 20 18.39 -14.80 12.95
CA VAL A 20 19.85 -14.68 12.77
C VAL A 20 20.36 -15.52 11.60
N LEU A 21 19.79 -16.71 11.38
CA LEU A 21 20.22 -17.62 10.31
C LEU A 21 19.66 -17.25 8.94
N LEU A 22 18.49 -16.60 8.90
CA LEU A 22 17.76 -16.35 7.66
C LEU A 22 18.57 -15.58 6.61
N PRO A 23 19.36 -14.54 6.93
CA PRO A 23 20.24 -13.88 5.95
C PRO A 23 21.25 -14.82 5.27
N ALA A 24 21.67 -15.91 5.93
CA ALA A 24 22.59 -16.89 5.34
C ALA A 24 21.87 -17.91 4.43
N LEU A 25 20.55 -18.03 4.54
CA LEU A 25 19.72 -18.95 3.75
C LEU A 25 19.13 -18.28 2.51
N VAL A 26 19.03 -16.95 2.49
CA VAL A 26 18.41 -16.19 1.41
C VAL A 26 19.47 -15.69 0.44
N ASP A 27 19.39 -16.16 -0.80
CA ASP A 27 20.12 -15.64 -1.95
C ASP A 27 19.15 -15.37 -3.11
N ALA A 28 19.66 -14.93 -4.26
CA ALA A 28 18.81 -14.59 -5.40
C ALA A 28 18.03 -15.78 -5.98
N GLY A 29 18.55 -17.00 -5.84
CA GLY A 29 17.90 -18.23 -6.30
C GLY A 29 16.87 -18.77 -5.32
N THR A 30 17.04 -18.53 -4.02
CA THR A 30 16.15 -19.08 -2.97
C THR A 30 15.11 -18.10 -2.45
N ALA A 31 15.28 -16.79 -2.69
CA ALA A 31 14.44 -15.74 -2.09
C ALA A 31 12.93 -15.91 -2.33
N VAL A 32 12.53 -16.22 -3.56
CA VAL A 32 11.12 -16.39 -3.93
C VAL A 32 10.51 -17.59 -3.20
N GLU A 33 11.21 -18.72 -3.17
CA GLU A 33 10.77 -19.94 -2.50
C GLU A 33 10.66 -19.74 -0.99
N ILE A 34 11.65 -19.08 -0.38
CA ILE A 34 11.64 -18.78 1.06
C ILE A 34 10.47 -17.85 1.40
N LEU A 35 10.20 -16.84 0.59
CA LEU A 35 9.07 -15.93 0.83
C LEU A 35 7.73 -16.67 0.79
N HIS A 36 7.51 -17.53 -0.20
CA HIS A 36 6.33 -18.41 -0.22
C HIS A 36 6.23 -19.25 1.05
N ALA A 37 7.32 -19.92 1.42
CA ALA A 37 7.33 -20.81 2.57
C ALA A 37 7.11 -20.09 3.92
N LEU A 38 7.57 -18.83 4.05
CA LEU A 38 7.27 -17.99 5.22
C LEU A 38 5.78 -17.62 5.28
N LEU A 39 5.16 -17.26 4.16
CA LEU A 39 3.73 -16.94 4.09
C LEU A 39 2.84 -18.17 4.29
N ASP A 40 3.29 -19.34 3.84
CA ASP A 40 2.55 -20.60 4.01
C ASP A 40 2.86 -21.32 5.33
N LEU A 41 3.74 -20.76 6.17
CA LEU A 41 4.16 -21.40 7.42
C LEU A 41 2.99 -21.80 8.34
N PRO A 42 1.91 -20.99 8.53
CA PRO A 42 0.76 -21.42 9.33
C PRO A 42 0.00 -22.59 8.69
N CYS A 43 -0.12 -22.59 7.35
CA CYS A 43 -0.76 -23.67 6.59
C CYS A 43 0.06 -24.97 6.69
N LEU A 44 1.39 -24.87 6.54
CA LEU A 44 2.33 -25.99 6.73
C LEU A 44 2.26 -26.55 8.16
N THR A 45 2.19 -25.68 9.17
CA THR A 45 2.05 -26.07 10.58
C THR A 45 0.74 -26.82 10.80
N ALA A 46 -0.37 -26.30 10.27
CA ALA A 46 -1.66 -26.96 10.35
C ALA A 46 -1.66 -28.32 9.63
N ALA A 47 -1.02 -28.40 8.45
CA ALA A 47 -0.89 -29.64 7.69
C ALA A 47 -0.04 -30.69 8.43
N LEU A 48 1.08 -30.29 9.06
CA LEU A 48 1.92 -31.19 9.86
C LEU A 48 1.17 -31.70 11.10
N ASP A 49 0.40 -30.84 11.76
CA ASP A 49 -0.42 -31.21 12.91
C ASP A 49 -1.58 -32.16 12.49
N LEU A 50 -2.12 -31.98 11.28
CA LEU A 50 -3.13 -32.87 10.70
C LEU A 50 -2.52 -34.19 10.19
N GLN A 51 -1.28 -34.20 9.68
CA GLN A 51 -0.58 -35.43 9.26
C GLN A 51 -0.39 -36.41 10.43
N LEU A 52 -0.27 -35.91 11.65
CA LEU A 52 -0.34 -36.73 12.87
C LEU A 52 -1.73 -37.34 13.12
N ARG A 53 -2.77 -36.93 12.39
CA ARG A 53 -4.19 -37.27 12.60
C ARG A 53 -4.94 -37.85 11.37
N LEU A 54 -4.26 -38.09 10.23
CA LEU A 54 -4.76 -38.76 8.98
C LEU A 54 -5.87 -38.02 8.15
N THR A 55 -5.62 -37.80 6.83
CA THR A 55 -6.51 -37.45 5.67
C THR A 55 -6.96 -35.97 5.39
N PRO A 56 -7.34 -35.59 4.12
CA PRO A 56 -6.83 -34.40 3.36
C PRO A 56 -7.76 -33.16 3.31
N LEU A 57 -7.46 -32.10 2.55
CA LEU A 57 -6.58 -30.96 2.80
C LEU A 57 -7.41 -29.67 2.51
N HIS A 58 -7.03 -28.54 3.10
CA HIS A 58 -7.70 -27.22 3.06
C HIS A 58 -9.03 -27.05 3.82
N GLN A 59 -10.11 -27.75 3.46
CA GLN A 59 -11.38 -27.59 4.20
C GLN A 59 -11.30 -28.13 5.64
N LEU A 60 -10.44 -29.14 5.86
CA LEU A 60 -10.13 -29.71 7.17
C LEU A 60 -9.11 -28.90 7.99
N LEU A 61 -8.45 -27.89 7.40
CA LEU A 61 -7.46 -27.08 8.11
C LEU A 61 -8.09 -25.89 8.83
N LYS A 62 -9.21 -25.33 8.34
CA LYS A 62 -9.92 -24.22 9.02
C LYS A 62 -10.16 -24.45 10.53
N PRO A 63 -10.57 -25.65 11.00
CA PRO A 63 -10.70 -25.96 12.43
C PRO A 63 -9.39 -25.87 13.22
N MET A 64 -8.23 -25.94 12.56
CA MET A 64 -6.90 -25.88 13.19
C MET A 64 -6.36 -24.46 13.32
N ALA A 65 -7.04 -23.45 12.76
CA ALA A 65 -6.64 -22.06 12.87
C ALA A 65 -6.55 -21.55 14.33
N SER A 66 -7.25 -22.21 15.26
CA SER A 66 -7.20 -21.93 16.70
C SER A 66 -6.26 -22.85 17.49
N CYS A 67 -5.57 -23.80 16.83
CA CYS A 67 -4.58 -24.65 17.51
C CYS A 67 -3.40 -23.80 17.96
N GLY A 68 -2.98 -23.96 19.22
CA GLY A 68 -1.92 -23.14 19.83
C GLY A 68 -0.63 -23.07 19.01
N ARG A 69 -0.24 -24.16 18.33
CA ARG A 69 0.92 -24.18 17.42
C ARG A 69 0.73 -23.31 16.18
N VAL A 70 -0.45 -23.36 15.57
CA VAL A 70 -0.75 -22.57 14.36
C VAL A 70 -0.79 -21.08 14.69
N THR A 71 -1.40 -20.72 15.82
CA THR A 71 -1.42 -19.34 16.32
C THR A 71 0.00 -18.84 16.61
N GLN A 72 0.81 -19.60 17.33
CA GLN A 72 2.21 -19.24 17.63
C GLN A 72 3.05 -19.07 16.35
N CYS A 73 2.91 -19.98 15.38
CA CYS A 73 3.59 -19.85 14.10
C CYS A 73 3.17 -18.58 13.37
N SER A 74 1.87 -18.27 13.38
CA SER A 74 1.34 -17.07 12.74
C SER A 74 1.90 -15.78 13.34
N GLU A 75 2.19 -15.75 14.64
CA GLU A 75 2.81 -14.60 15.32
C GLU A 75 4.28 -14.40 14.96
N ALA A 76 5.01 -15.48 14.66
CA ALA A 76 6.42 -15.43 14.25
C ALA A 76 6.62 -14.92 12.82
N VAL A 77 5.69 -15.23 11.90
CA VAL A 77 5.82 -14.92 10.47
C VAL A 77 6.07 -13.44 10.18
N PRO A 78 5.34 -12.45 10.75
CA PRO A 78 5.64 -11.04 10.49
C PRO A 78 7.07 -10.63 10.84
N ILE A 79 7.65 -11.21 11.88
CA ILE A 79 9.04 -10.96 12.31
C ILE A 79 10.02 -11.56 11.30
N LEU A 80 9.77 -12.81 10.90
CA LEU A 80 10.59 -13.50 9.90
C LEU A 80 10.54 -12.82 8.53
N LEU A 81 9.37 -12.32 8.12
CA LEU A 81 9.21 -11.53 6.89
C LEU A 81 10.03 -10.23 6.94
N GLN A 82 10.04 -9.53 8.09
CA GLN A 82 10.87 -8.34 8.24
C GLN A 82 12.36 -8.65 8.14
N ALA A 83 12.82 -9.73 8.77
CA ALA A 83 14.20 -10.19 8.65
C ALA A 83 14.54 -10.58 7.21
N PHE A 84 13.64 -11.30 6.54
CA PHE A 84 13.78 -11.68 5.14
C PHE A 84 13.96 -10.46 4.23
N PHE A 85 13.06 -9.48 4.33
CA PHE A 85 13.17 -8.30 3.47
C PHE A 85 14.39 -7.44 3.81
N SER A 86 14.77 -7.37 5.08
CA SER A 86 16.01 -6.69 5.50
C SER A 86 17.26 -7.31 4.86
N ALA A 87 17.27 -8.64 4.68
CA ALA A 87 18.37 -9.36 4.04
C ALA A 87 18.31 -9.26 2.51
N VAL A 88 17.15 -9.59 1.89
CA VAL A 88 17.03 -9.67 0.42
C VAL A 88 17.27 -8.32 -0.25
N THR A 89 16.88 -7.22 0.39
CA THR A 89 17.07 -5.87 -0.16
C THR A 89 18.53 -5.44 -0.23
N GLN A 90 19.47 -6.16 0.40
CA GLN A 90 20.91 -5.88 0.30
C GLN A 90 21.51 -6.31 -1.04
N PHE A 91 20.90 -7.28 -1.73
CA PHE A 91 21.47 -7.87 -2.94
C PHE A 91 20.46 -8.06 -4.08
N ALA A 92 19.16 -7.80 -3.85
CA ALA A 92 18.13 -8.00 -4.86
C ALA A 92 18.38 -7.13 -6.10
N ASP A 93 18.46 -7.80 -7.25
CA ASP A 93 18.57 -7.14 -8.54
C ASP A 93 17.19 -6.72 -9.07
N GLY A 94 17.18 -6.05 -10.23
CA GLY A 94 15.95 -5.54 -10.81
C GLY A 94 14.93 -6.63 -11.18
N ALA A 95 15.38 -7.85 -11.50
CA ALA A 95 14.49 -8.96 -11.83
C ALA A 95 13.86 -9.56 -10.57
N LEU A 96 14.66 -9.79 -9.54
CA LEU A 96 14.19 -10.29 -8.26
C LEU A 96 13.23 -9.30 -7.59
N ILE A 97 13.51 -7.99 -7.62
CA ILE A 97 12.60 -6.97 -7.10
C ILE A 97 11.21 -7.06 -7.78
N ASN A 98 11.16 -7.27 -9.09
CA ASN A 98 9.89 -7.43 -9.81
C ASN A 98 9.15 -8.69 -9.35
N GLN A 99 9.85 -9.82 -9.24
CA GLN A 99 9.26 -11.08 -8.78
C GLN A 99 8.72 -10.96 -7.36
N LEU A 100 9.46 -10.34 -6.44
CA LEU A 100 9.03 -10.13 -5.06
C LEU A 100 7.79 -9.22 -5.03
N ALA A 101 7.77 -8.13 -5.79
CA ALA A 101 6.61 -7.23 -5.82
C ALA A 101 5.34 -7.91 -6.35
N LEU A 102 5.46 -8.71 -7.42
CA LEU A 102 4.34 -9.51 -7.93
C LEU A 102 3.84 -10.50 -6.89
N LEU A 103 4.74 -11.23 -6.22
CA LEU A 103 4.39 -12.16 -5.16
C LEU A 103 3.66 -11.46 -4.01
N LEU A 104 4.10 -10.25 -3.61
CA LEU A 104 3.41 -9.46 -2.58
C LEU A 104 1.96 -9.13 -2.95
N LEU A 105 1.69 -8.84 -4.23
CA LEU A 105 0.35 -8.54 -4.74
C LEU A 105 -0.50 -9.82 -4.80
N ASP A 106 0.04 -10.90 -5.38
CA ASP A 106 -0.70 -12.15 -5.56
C ASP A 106 -1.05 -12.83 -4.23
N ARG A 107 -0.14 -12.74 -3.25
CA ARG A 107 -0.30 -13.41 -1.96
C ARG A 107 -1.13 -12.61 -0.96
N SER A 108 -1.40 -11.33 -1.19
CA SER A 108 -2.22 -10.53 -0.25
C SER A 108 -3.62 -11.10 -0.08
N ASP A 109 -4.15 -11.78 -1.10
CA ASP A 109 -5.52 -12.28 -1.13
C ASP A 109 -5.60 -13.79 -0.78
N SER A 110 -4.45 -14.42 -0.58
CA SER A 110 -4.31 -15.87 -0.42
C SER A 110 -3.55 -16.23 0.84
N LEU A 111 -3.83 -15.53 1.94
CA LEU A 111 -3.27 -15.82 3.26
C LEU A 111 -4.13 -16.85 4.01
N TYR A 112 -3.47 -17.66 4.83
CA TYR A 112 -4.16 -18.64 5.68
C TYR A 112 -4.99 -17.93 6.76
N GLN A 113 -6.25 -18.35 6.94
CA GLN A 113 -7.20 -17.65 7.82
C GLN A 113 -6.93 -17.95 9.30
N VAL A 114 -6.10 -17.13 9.94
CA VAL A 114 -5.84 -17.13 11.39
C VAL A 114 -6.17 -15.73 11.93
N PRO A 115 -6.83 -15.62 13.09
CA PRO A 115 -7.15 -14.31 13.68
C PRO A 115 -5.89 -13.42 13.79
N GLN A 116 -6.00 -12.14 13.38
CA GLN A 116 -4.93 -11.12 13.42
C GLN A 116 -3.70 -11.38 12.53
N TYR A 117 -3.52 -12.58 12.01
CA TYR A 117 -2.40 -12.94 11.13
C TYR A 117 -2.43 -12.14 9.83
N GLU A 118 -3.57 -12.13 9.14
CA GLU A 118 -3.76 -11.42 7.87
C GLU A 118 -3.42 -9.94 7.99
N ALA A 119 -3.99 -9.25 8.99
CA ALA A 119 -3.72 -7.84 9.23
C ALA A 119 -2.23 -7.57 9.53
N SER A 120 -1.58 -8.44 10.31
CA SER A 120 -0.16 -8.31 10.66
C SER A 120 0.75 -8.53 9.47
N VAL A 121 0.46 -9.52 8.63
CA VAL A 121 1.19 -9.80 7.40
C VAL A 121 0.96 -8.68 6.39
N HIS A 122 -0.29 -8.27 6.14
CA HIS A 122 -0.60 -7.15 5.25
C HIS A 122 0.17 -5.89 5.63
N ARG A 123 0.29 -5.58 6.93
CA ARG A 123 1.12 -4.44 7.39
C ARG A 123 2.58 -4.58 6.96
N VAL A 124 3.16 -5.77 7.08
CA VAL A 124 4.54 -6.02 6.63
C VAL A 124 4.62 -5.94 5.11
N LEU A 125 3.80 -6.68 4.35
CA LEU A 125 3.82 -6.66 2.88
C LEU A 125 3.63 -5.25 2.32
N SER A 126 2.70 -4.48 2.90
CA SER A 126 2.47 -3.07 2.58
C SER A 126 3.73 -2.23 2.73
N SER A 127 4.41 -2.36 3.87
CA SER A 127 5.66 -1.62 4.14
C SER A 127 6.78 -2.01 3.17
N GLN A 128 6.89 -3.30 2.84
CA GLN A 128 7.96 -3.82 2.02
C GLN A 128 7.74 -3.51 0.53
N LEU A 129 6.50 -3.49 0.04
CA LEU A 129 6.19 -3.01 -1.30
C LEU A 129 6.75 -1.60 -1.52
N LEU A 130 6.57 -0.71 -0.53
CA LEU A 130 7.07 0.66 -0.62
C LEU A 130 8.60 0.73 -0.58
N VAL A 131 9.26 -0.15 0.18
CA VAL A 131 10.72 -0.30 0.14
C VAL A 131 11.18 -0.73 -1.25
N LEU A 132 10.53 -1.71 -1.86
CA LEU A 132 10.84 -2.16 -3.22
C LEU A 132 10.64 -1.05 -4.25
N CYS A 133 9.53 -0.32 -4.19
CA CYS A 133 9.28 0.84 -5.05
C CYS A 133 10.33 1.95 -4.85
N LYS A 134 10.82 2.17 -3.63
CA LYS A 134 11.88 3.14 -3.36
C LYS A 134 13.22 2.70 -3.94
N LEU A 135 13.55 1.40 -3.85
CA LEU A 135 14.77 0.84 -4.43
C LEU A 135 14.73 0.86 -5.96
N LYS A 136 13.56 0.62 -6.55
CA LYS A 136 13.35 0.62 -8.00
C LYS A 136 12.08 1.40 -8.37
N PRO A 137 12.15 2.73 -8.52
CA PRO A 137 10.99 3.56 -8.89
C PRO A 137 10.30 3.14 -10.20
N SER A 138 11.05 2.55 -11.14
CA SER A 138 10.50 2.03 -12.41
C SER A 138 9.53 0.86 -12.22
N LEU A 139 9.50 0.23 -11.04
CA LEU A 139 8.64 -0.91 -10.71
C LEU A 139 7.16 -0.64 -11.00
N VAL A 140 6.68 0.57 -10.67
CA VAL A 140 5.27 0.96 -10.89
C VAL A 140 4.93 1.05 -12.37
N VAL A 141 5.88 1.48 -13.20
CA VAL A 141 5.70 1.56 -14.66
C VAL A 141 5.80 0.16 -15.28
N GLU A 142 6.75 -0.66 -14.82
CA GLU A 142 6.99 -2.02 -15.31
C GLU A 142 5.83 -2.98 -14.98
N LEU A 143 5.29 -2.92 -13.77
CA LEU A 143 4.21 -3.81 -13.29
C LEU A 143 2.81 -3.19 -13.44
N SER A 144 2.65 -2.29 -14.40
CA SER A 144 1.44 -1.49 -14.49
C SER A 144 0.17 -2.29 -14.77
N ARG A 145 0.27 -3.39 -15.51
CA ARG A 145 -0.86 -4.27 -15.79
C ARG A 145 -1.35 -4.92 -14.50
N GLU A 146 -0.44 -5.48 -13.73
CA GLU A 146 -0.72 -6.21 -12.50
C GLU A 146 -1.21 -5.27 -11.40
N LEU A 147 -0.65 -4.06 -11.32
CA LEU A 147 -1.15 -3.01 -10.42
C LEU A 147 -2.55 -2.52 -10.80
N LEU A 148 -2.86 -2.42 -12.09
CA LEU A 148 -4.20 -2.02 -12.56
C LEU A 148 -5.24 -3.11 -12.26
N GLU A 149 -4.87 -4.38 -12.48
CA GLU A 149 -5.69 -5.55 -12.11
C GLU A 149 -5.94 -5.57 -10.60
N PHE A 150 -4.90 -5.38 -9.79
CA PHE A 150 -5.01 -5.32 -8.34
C PHE A 150 -5.98 -4.23 -7.88
N VAL A 151 -5.85 -3.00 -8.38
CA VAL A 151 -6.71 -1.87 -8.00
C VAL A 151 -8.15 -2.04 -8.51
N GLY A 152 -8.35 -2.74 -9.63
CA GLY A 152 -9.68 -3.00 -10.21
C GLY A 152 -10.54 -4.00 -9.42
N THR A 153 -9.98 -4.71 -8.44
CA THR A 153 -10.72 -5.70 -7.63
C THR A 153 -11.40 -5.06 -6.41
N VAL A 154 -12.68 -4.70 -6.57
CA VAL A 154 -13.45 -3.95 -5.55
C VAL A 154 -13.85 -4.81 -4.33
N SER A 155 -13.93 -6.12 -4.48
CA SER A 155 -14.56 -7.04 -3.51
C SER A 155 -13.83 -7.22 -2.15
N SER A 156 -12.74 -6.51 -1.92
CA SER A 156 -11.89 -6.68 -0.72
C SER A 156 -11.07 -5.45 -0.33
N ILE A 157 -11.50 -4.23 -0.73
CA ILE A 157 -10.77 -2.99 -0.36
C ILE A 157 -10.66 -2.85 1.16
N CYS A 158 -11.73 -3.19 1.90
CA CYS A 158 -11.77 -3.05 3.36
C CYS A 158 -10.87 -4.07 4.07
N SER A 159 -10.85 -5.34 3.63
CA SER A 159 -9.97 -6.36 4.23
C SER A 159 -8.50 -6.09 3.92
N ARG A 160 -8.22 -5.46 2.77
CA ARG A 160 -6.85 -5.17 2.29
C ARG A 160 -6.47 -3.71 2.40
N ALA A 161 -7.14 -2.94 3.26
CA ALA A 161 -7.02 -1.48 3.27
C ALA A 161 -5.57 -1.00 3.34
N SER A 162 -4.70 -1.68 4.10
CA SER A 162 -3.28 -1.34 4.20
C SER A 162 -2.53 -1.54 2.87
N MET A 163 -2.69 -2.70 2.24
CA MET A 163 -2.01 -3.04 0.99
C MET A 163 -2.52 -2.17 -0.16
N PHE A 164 -3.84 -2.01 -0.23
CA PHE A 164 -4.51 -1.14 -1.18
C PHE A 164 -4.03 0.30 -1.08
N THR A 165 -4.00 0.87 0.14
CA THR A 165 -3.50 2.23 0.38
C THR A 165 -2.06 2.39 -0.10
N CYS A 166 -1.21 1.39 0.12
CA CYS A 166 0.19 1.44 -0.30
C CYS A 166 0.35 1.35 -1.82
N VAL A 167 -0.41 0.49 -2.50
CA VAL A 167 -0.42 0.40 -3.96
C VAL A 167 -0.87 1.72 -4.59
N VAL A 168 -1.99 2.27 -4.14
CA VAL A 168 -2.51 3.55 -4.65
C VAL A 168 -1.53 4.69 -4.39
N TRP A 169 -0.95 4.75 -3.19
CA TRP A 169 0.08 5.74 -2.88
C TRP A 169 1.30 5.61 -3.79
N ALA A 170 1.79 4.38 -4.03
CA ALA A 170 2.94 4.12 -4.88
C ALA A 170 2.67 4.52 -6.34
N ILE A 171 1.47 4.26 -6.86
CA ILE A 171 1.03 4.75 -8.17
C ILE A 171 1.12 6.28 -8.20
N GLY A 172 0.56 6.94 -7.19
CA GLY A 172 0.61 8.40 -7.08
C GLY A 172 2.02 8.95 -6.99
N GLU A 173 2.96 8.24 -6.38
CA GLU A 173 4.35 8.69 -6.20
C GLU A 173 5.24 8.43 -7.42
N TYR A 174 5.18 7.23 -7.99
CA TYR A 174 6.17 6.74 -8.95
C TYR A 174 5.67 6.67 -10.40
N LEU A 175 4.35 6.77 -10.65
CA LEU A 175 3.83 6.84 -12.02
C LEU A 175 4.09 8.24 -12.61
N SER A 176 5.33 8.46 -13.05
CA SER A 176 5.83 9.73 -13.58
C SER A 176 7.00 9.51 -14.53
N VAL A 177 7.09 10.36 -15.56
CA VAL A 177 8.21 10.42 -16.51
C VAL A 177 9.55 10.75 -15.82
N THR A 178 9.50 11.38 -14.64
CA THR A 178 10.68 11.67 -13.81
C THR A 178 11.23 10.43 -13.12
N CYS A 179 10.39 9.43 -12.87
CA CYS A 179 10.77 8.17 -12.23
C CYS A 179 11.20 7.13 -13.28
N ASP A 180 10.49 7.07 -14.42
CA ASP A 180 10.85 6.25 -15.56
C ASP A 180 10.41 6.91 -16.87
N LYS A 181 11.33 7.06 -17.81
CA LYS A 181 11.09 7.68 -19.13
C LYS A 181 10.09 6.91 -19.99
N ARG A 182 9.85 5.63 -19.70
CA ARG A 182 8.84 4.80 -20.38
C ARG A 182 7.42 5.10 -19.93
N CYS A 183 7.22 5.89 -18.87
CA CYS A 183 5.90 6.30 -18.42
C CYS A 183 5.19 7.11 -19.51
N THR A 184 3.99 6.69 -19.88
CA THR A 184 3.20 7.33 -20.95
C THR A 184 1.95 8.00 -20.39
N VAL A 185 1.42 8.99 -21.12
CA VAL A 185 0.19 9.69 -20.74
C VAL A 185 -1.00 8.72 -20.78
N GLU A 186 -1.02 7.80 -21.73
CA GLU A 186 -2.05 6.75 -21.84
C GLU A 186 -2.08 5.87 -20.60
N GLN A 187 -0.92 5.54 -20.03
CA GLN A 187 -0.82 4.76 -18.80
C GLN A 187 -1.32 5.55 -17.59
N ILE A 188 -1.00 6.84 -17.49
CA ILE A 188 -1.53 7.74 -16.45
C ILE A 188 -3.07 7.78 -16.53
N ASN A 189 -3.63 7.93 -17.73
CA ASN A 189 -5.07 8.00 -17.95
C ASN A 189 -5.78 6.69 -17.56
N LYS A 190 -5.20 5.52 -17.87
CA LYS A 190 -5.76 4.22 -17.45
C LYS A 190 -5.84 4.08 -15.93
N PHE A 191 -4.76 4.42 -15.22
CA PHE A 191 -4.78 4.40 -13.75
C PHE A 191 -5.76 5.42 -13.20
N PHE A 192 -5.84 6.60 -13.80
CA PHE A 192 -6.78 7.64 -13.41
C PHE A 192 -8.23 7.14 -13.50
N GLU A 193 -8.61 6.57 -14.63
CA GLU A 193 -9.97 6.06 -14.86
C GLU A 193 -10.34 4.94 -13.89
N ALA A 194 -9.44 3.98 -13.65
CA ALA A 194 -9.67 2.90 -12.70
C ALA A 194 -9.85 3.43 -11.26
N LEU A 195 -8.96 4.34 -10.83
CA LEU A 195 -9.03 4.93 -9.48
C LEU A 195 -10.23 5.88 -9.31
N GLU A 196 -10.63 6.59 -10.37
CA GLU A 196 -11.81 7.46 -10.35
C GLU A 196 -13.09 6.63 -10.22
N ALA A 197 -13.22 5.56 -11.02
CA ALA A 197 -14.35 4.63 -10.92
C ALA A 197 -14.45 4.03 -9.52
N LEU A 198 -13.31 3.61 -8.95
CA LEU A 198 -13.25 3.05 -7.61
C LEU A 198 -13.63 4.06 -6.53
N LEU A 199 -13.08 5.28 -6.60
CA LEU A 199 -13.41 6.32 -5.63
C LEU A 199 -14.89 6.71 -5.73
N PHE A 200 -15.47 6.71 -6.94
CA PHE A 200 -16.90 6.90 -7.13
C PHE A 200 -17.71 5.80 -6.46
N GLU A 201 -17.35 4.53 -6.68
CA GLU A 201 -18.03 3.40 -6.06
C GLU A 201 -17.99 3.49 -4.54
N VAL A 202 -16.82 3.74 -3.95
CA VAL A 202 -16.62 3.81 -2.50
C VAL A 202 -17.33 5.01 -1.85
N THR A 203 -17.45 6.13 -2.55
CA THR A 203 -18.07 7.35 -2.00
C THR A 203 -19.57 7.47 -2.30
N GLN A 204 -20.07 6.73 -3.30
CA GLN A 204 -21.48 6.74 -3.71
C GLN A 204 -22.22 5.44 -3.37
N SER A 205 -21.52 4.40 -2.91
CA SER A 205 -22.14 3.20 -2.37
C SER A 205 -23.05 3.62 -1.20
N ARG A 206 -24.36 3.59 -1.43
CA ARG A 206 -25.34 3.64 -0.33
C ARG A 206 -25.00 2.48 0.60
N PRO A 207 -25.07 2.65 1.93
CA PRO A 207 -24.88 1.53 2.85
C PRO A 207 -25.95 0.47 2.56
N SER A 208 -25.58 -0.54 1.77
CA SER A 208 -26.24 -1.83 1.81
C SER A 208 -25.93 -2.43 3.17
N ALA A 209 -26.88 -3.16 3.75
CA ALA A 209 -26.72 -3.77 5.08
C ALA A 209 -25.48 -4.70 5.20
N ASP A 210 -24.87 -5.09 4.07
CA ASP A 210 -23.82 -6.11 4.01
C ASP A 210 -22.41 -5.60 3.64
N LEU A 211 -22.19 -4.32 3.29
CA LEU A 211 -20.85 -3.83 2.88
C LEU A 211 -20.24 -2.88 3.93
N PRO A 212 -19.12 -3.25 4.60
CA PRO A 212 -18.45 -2.37 5.55
C PRO A 212 -17.89 -1.14 4.84
N CYS A 213 -18.09 0.02 5.47
CA CYS A 213 -17.67 1.32 4.92
C CYS A 213 -16.15 1.39 4.78
N CYS A 214 -15.67 2.00 3.69
CA CYS A 214 -14.24 2.10 3.45
C CYS A 214 -13.57 3.04 4.45
N PRO A 215 -12.35 2.73 4.92
CA PRO A 215 -11.63 3.62 5.82
C PRO A 215 -11.36 5.00 5.18
N PRO A 216 -11.46 6.10 5.94
CA PRO A 216 -11.24 7.47 5.43
C PRO A 216 -9.81 7.67 4.87
N GLN A 217 -8.84 6.89 5.36
CA GLN A 217 -7.47 6.89 4.83
C GLN A 217 -7.42 6.42 3.37
N VAL A 218 -8.25 5.46 2.98
CA VAL A 218 -8.34 4.97 1.59
C VAL A 218 -8.88 6.08 0.69
N VAL A 219 -9.95 6.74 1.12
CA VAL A 219 -10.58 7.85 0.39
C VAL A 219 -9.59 9.01 0.19
N THR A 220 -8.89 9.42 1.25
CA THR A 220 -7.92 10.52 1.18
C THR A 220 -6.71 10.20 0.30
N VAL A 221 -6.23 8.95 0.29
CA VAL A 221 -5.13 8.51 -0.58
C VAL A 221 -5.57 8.42 -2.04
N LEU A 222 -6.78 7.95 -2.32
CA LEU A 222 -7.37 7.97 -3.67
C LEU A 222 -7.48 9.41 -4.20
N MET A 223 -8.08 10.31 -3.42
CA MET A 223 -8.20 11.73 -3.78
C MET A 223 -6.84 12.37 -4.08
N THR A 224 -5.86 12.13 -3.20
CA THR A 224 -4.50 12.66 -3.37
C THR A 224 -3.85 12.09 -4.63
N THR A 225 -4.01 10.79 -4.88
CA THR A 225 -3.41 10.11 -6.04
C THR A 225 -4.01 10.60 -7.34
N LEU A 226 -5.34 10.72 -7.45
CA LEU A 226 -5.99 11.31 -8.62
C LEU A 226 -5.51 12.74 -8.89
N THR A 227 -5.32 13.53 -7.82
CA THR A 227 -4.79 14.90 -7.95
C THR A 227 -3.34 14.90 -8.44
N LYS A 228 -2.49 13.98 -7.98
CA LYS A 228 -1.12 13.81 -8.48
C LYS A 228 -1.08 13.37 -9.93
N LEU A 229 -1.97 12.48 -10.37
CA LEU A 229 -2.06 12.07 -11.77
C LEU A 229 -2.54 13.22 -12.67
N ALA A 230 -3.54 13.98 -12.22
CA ALA A 230 -4.04 15.14 -12.97
C ALA A 230 -3.04 16.31 -13.03
N SER A 231 -2.14 16.48 -12.06
CA SER A 231 -1.06 17.47 -12.18
C SER A 231 -0.01 17.07 -13.21
N ARG A 232 0.07 15.78 -13.58
CA ARG A 232 0.95 15.25 -14.63
C ARG A 232 0.27 15.20 -15.99
N SER A 233 -1.05 15.04 -16.03
CA SER A 233 -1.89 15.11 -17.25
C SER A 233 -3.00 16.15 -17.06
N GLN A 234 -2.73 17.38 -17.51
CA GLN A 234 -3.53 18.56 -17.17
C GLN A 234 -4.97 18.54 -17.72
N ASP A 235 -5.23 17.74 -18.75
CA ASP A 235 -6.57 17.48 -19.30
C ASP A 235 -7.51 16.82 -18.29
N LEU A 236 -6.97 16.16 -17.27
CA LEU A 236 -7.74 15.51 -16.21
C LEU A 236 -8.15 16.46 -15.07
N ILE A 237 -7.54 17.65 -14.97
CA ILE A 237 -7.77 18.60 -13.86
C ILE A 237 -9.26 18.97 -13.67
N PRO A 238 -10.04 19.26 -14.73
CA PRO A 238 -11.46 19.58 -14.57
C PRO A 238 -12.26 18.41 -13.97
N ARG A 239 -11.96 17.17 -14.36
CA ARG A 239 -12.62 15.95 -13.85
C ARG A 239 -12.37 15.78 -12.36
N VAL A 240 -11.10 15.83 -11.92
CA VAL A 240 -10.75 15.73 -10.49
C VAL A 240 -11.38 16.85 -9.68
N SER A 241 -11.35 18.08 -10.20
CA SER A 241 -11.90 19.24 -9.49
C SER A 241 -13.41 19.10 -9.23
N LEU A 242 -14.14 18.61 -10.22
CA LEU A 242 -15.57 18.31 -10.08
C LEU A 242 -15.80 17.19 -9.06
N PHE A 243 -14.97 16.15 -9.10
CA PHE A 243 -15.06 15.01 -8.22
C PHE A 243 -14.79 15.38 -6.74
N LEU A 244 -13.69 16.09 -6.48
CA LEU A 244 -13.34 16.60 -5.14
C LEU A 244 -14.41 17.56 -4.60
N SER A 245 -15.01 18.38 -5.48
CA SER A 245 -16.11 19.27 -5.09
C SER A 245 -17.33 18.50 -4.61
N LYS A 246 -17.70 17.41 -5.31
CA LYS A 246 -18.79 16.51 -4.91
C LYS A 246 -18.50 15.84 -3.56
N ILE A 247 -17.31 15.27 -3.37
CA ILE A 247 -16.92 14.67 -2.07
C ILE A 247 -17.03 15.70 -0.95
N ARG A 248 -16.51 16.91 -1.17
CA ARG A 248 -16.56 17.99 -0.18
C ARG A 248 -18.00 18.32 0.22
N THR A 249 -18.94 18.35 -0.73
CA THR A 249 -20.36 18.61 -0.43
C THR A 249 -21.05 17.43 0.25
N LEU A 250 -20.68 16.19 -0.08
CA LEU A 250 -21.21 15.00 0.59
C LEU A 250 -20.81 14.95 2.06
N ALA A 251 -19.55 15.32 2.36
CA ALA A 251 -19.04 15.42 3.73
C ALA A 251 -19.65 16.58 4.55
N GLN A 252 -20.39 17.50 3.91
CA GLN A 252 -21.04 18.65 4.59
C GLN A 252 -22.48 18.36 5.05
N ASN A 253 -23.14 17.32 4.52
CA ASN A 253 -24.57 17.09 4.77
C ASN A 253 -24.80 16.25 6.04
N PRO A 254 -25.37 16.82 7.13
CA PRO A 254 -25.61 16.12 8.39
C PRO A 254 -26.76 15.09 8.34
N ALA A 255 -27.57 15.10 7.27
CA ALA A 255 -28.64 14.10 7.06
C ALA A 255 -28.12 12.78 6.47
N THR A 256 -26.87 12.75 5.98
CA THR A 256 -26.21 11.58 5.38
C THR A 256 -25.01 11.09 6.20
N SER A 257 -24.74 11.71 7.35
CA SER A 257 -23.52 11.50 8.17
C SER A 257 -23.57 10.30 9.12
N SER A 258 -24.55 9.40 9.02
CA SER A 258 -24.67 8.25 9.94
C SER A 258 -23.58 7.18 9.78
N VAL A 259 -22.56 7.43 8.96
CA VAL A 259 -21.69 6.40 8.37
C VAL A 259 -20.21 6.57 8.75
N HIS A 260 -19.76 7.78 9.04
CA HIS A 260 -18.39 8.09 9.47
C HIS A 260 -18.43 8.92 10.74
N SER A 261 -17.40 8.80 11.59
CA SER A 261 -17.25 9.73 12.70
C SER A 261 -17.20 11.16 12.13
N GLU A 262 -17.75 12.15 12.84
CA GLU A 262 -17.71 13.55 12.37
C GLU A 262 -16.27 13.99 12.07
N GLU A 263 -15.31 13.45 12.81
CA GLU A 263 -13.87 13.68 12.63
C GLU A 263 -13.34 13.13 11.29
N ASP A 264 -13.75 11.93 10.89
CA ASP A 264 -13.33 11.31 9.62
C ASP A 264 -13.90 12.07 8.40
N ALA A 265 -15.17 12.48 8.48
CA ALA A 265 -15.80 13.29 7.44
C ALA A 265 -15.11 14.67 7.31
N GLU A 266 -14.75 15.26 8.44
CA GLU A 266 -14.02 16.53 8.52
C GLU A 266 -12.60 16.42 7.93
N ALA A 267 -11.89 15.32 8.19
CA ALA A 267 -10.58 15.05 7.61
C ALA A 267 -10.65 14.92 6.08
N ILE A 268 -11.63 14.18 5.55
CA ILE A 268 -11.87 14.06 4.10
C ILE A 268 -12.18 15.42 3.49
N ARG A 269 -13.04 16.22 4.14
CA ARG A 269 -13.44 17.55 3.68
C ARG A 269 -12.27 18.54 3.66
N THR A 270 -11.46 18.55 4.71
CA THR A 270 -10.24 19.37 4.80
C THR A 270 -9.30 19.01 3.67
N ARG A 271 -9.05 17.71 3.48
CA ARG A 271 -8.17 17.23 2.40
C ARG A 271 -8.70 17.60 1.01
N ALA A 272 -10.00 17.46 0.75
CA ALA A 272 -10.61 17.86 -0.52
C ALA A 272 -10.37 19.35 -0.81
N THR A 273 -10.48 20.18 0.22
CA THR A 273 -10.34 21.64 0.12
C THR A 273 -8.90 22.04 -0.18
N GLU A 274 -7.91 21.41 0.47
CA GLU A 274 -6.49 21.59 0.17
C GLU A 274 -6.17 21.25 -1.29
N LEU A 275 -6.60 20.07 -1.74
CA LEU A 275 -6.34 19.59 -3.11
C LEU A 275 -7.00 20.48 -4.17
N LEU A 276 -8.25 20.90 -3.94
CA LEU A 276 -8.93 21.88 -4.81
C LEU A 276 -8.19 23.21 -4.88
N THR A 277 -7.61 23.65 -3.76
CA THR A 277 -6.85 24.91 -3.71
C THR A 277 -5.56 24.80 -4.51
N LEU A 278 -4.85 23.67 -4.42
CA LEU A 278 -3.65 23.41 -5.22
C LEU A 278 -3.96 23.37 -6.72
N LEU A 279 -5.05 22.72 -7.12
CA LEU A 279 -5.44 22.61 -8.53
C LEU A 279 -5.79 23.95 -9.19
N LYS A 280 -6.08 25.01 -8.43
CA LYS A 280 -6.22 26.37 -8.97
C LYS A 280 -4.91 26.92 -9.55
N MET A 281 -3.77 26.37 -9.14
CA MET A 281 -2.45 26.75 -9.61
C MET A 281 -1.71 25.49 -10.12
N PRO A 282 -2.03 24.99 -11.33
CA PRO A 282 -1.52 23.71 -11.84
C PRO A 282 0.01 23.60 -11.82
N SER A 283 0.73 24.66 -12.18
CA SER A 283 2.20 24.69 -12.15
C SER A 283 2.77 24.51 -10.74
N VAL A 284 2.12 25.12 -9.73
CA VAL A 284 2.51 24.97 -8.32
C VAL A 284 2.16 23.57 -7.83
N ALA A 285 0.98 23.05 -8.18
CA ALA A 285 0.58 21.69 -7.84
C ALA A 285 1.57 20.65 -8.40
N GLN A 286 1.99 20.79 -9.66
CA GLN A 286 2.97 19.90 -10.28
C GLN A 286 4.31 19.90 -9.52
N PHE A 287 4.79 21.07 -9.09
CA PHE A 287 6.00 21.20 -8.27
C PHE A 287 5.84 20.55 -6.89
N VAL A 288 4.74 20.82 -6.19
CA VAL A 288 4.44 20.25 -4.86
C VAL A 288 4.33 18.73 -4.92
N PHE A 289 3.76 18.18 -5.98
CA PHE A 289 3.56 16.74 -6.16
C PHE A 289 4.75 16.00 -6.79
N THR A 290 5.76 16.73 -7.26
CA THR A 290 6.96 16.16 -7.89
C THR A 290 8.22 16.80 -7.30
N PRO A 291 8.48 16.63 -5.99
CA PRO A 291 9.67 17.20 -5.36
C PRO A 291 10.93 16.56 -5.96
N THR A 292 11.92 17.38 -6.32
CA THR A 292 13.22 16.92 -6.81
C THR A 292 13.92 16.02 -5.79
N ALA A 293 14.67 15.03 -6.29
CA ALA A 293 15.24 13.88 -5.56
C ALA A 293 16.01 14.17 -4.25
N GLY A 294 16.39 15.42 -3.96
CA GLY A 294 17.04 15.84 -2.71
C GLY A 294 16.10 16.09 -1.51
N VAL A 295 14.78 16.07 -1.69
CA VAL A 295 13.79 16.38 -0.63
C VAL A 295 13.00 15.12 -0.18
N CYS A 296 13.24 13.97 -0.81
CA CYS A 296 12.46 12.74 -0.60
C CYS A 296 12.84 11.98 0.68
N GLN A 297 12.26 12.37 1.81
CA GLN A 297 11.87 11.38 2.81
C GLN A 297 10.38 11.07 2.63
N PRO A 298 10.01 9.92 2.01
CA PRO A 298 8.64 9.45 2.03
C PRO A 298 8.29 9.14 3.49
N ARG A 299 7.59 10.07 4.15
CA ARG A 299 7.13 9.89 5.52
C ARG A 299 5.93 8.96 5.48
N TYR A 300 6.22 7.66 5.55
CA TYR A 300 5.26 6.60 5.71
C TYR A 300 4.43 6.89 6.97
N HIS A 301 3.15 7.17 6.77
CA HIS A 301 2.09 7.28 7.78
C HIS A 301 2.51 7.81 9.16
N ARG A 302 2.34 9.13 9.35
CA ARG A 302 1.82 9.62 10.63
C ARG A 302 1.02 10.91 10.56
N ASP A 303 1.11 11.68 9.49
CA ASP A 303 0.25 12.86 9.31
C ASP A 303 0.13 13.22 7.83
N THR A 304 -0.92 12.74 7.18
CA THR A 304 -1.31 13.16 5.82
C THR A 304 -1.56 14.68 5.75
N ASN A 305 -1.82 15.31 6.90
CA ASN A 305 -2.09 16.74 7.06
C ASN A 305 -0.82 17.60 7.32
N THR A 306 0.37 17.03 7.52
CA THR A 306 1.59 17.83 7.80
C THR A 306 2.55 17.97 6.64
N ALA A 307 2.51 17.07 5.65
CA ALA A 307 3.42 17.14 4.50
C ALA A 307 3.19 18.39 3.64
N LEU A 308 1.94 18.80 3.44
CA LEU A 308 1.59 19.96 2.63
C LEU A 308 1.93 21.30 3.31
N PRO A 309 1.58 21.55 4.59
CA PRO A 309 2.01 22.77 5.29
C PRO A 309 3.53 22.92 5.36
N LEU A 310 4.28 21.82 5.49
CA LEU A 310 5.75 21.85 5.51
C LEU A 310 6.33 22.14 4.12
N ALA A 311 5.81 21.52 3.06
CA ALA A 311 6.20 21.83 1.69
C ALA A 311 5.90 23.30 1.36
N LEU A 312 4.72 23.80 1.72
CA LEU A 312 4.34 25.21 1.57
C LEU A 312 5.24 26.15 2.37
N ARG A 313 5.60 25.82 3.62
CA ARG A 313 6.59 26.61 4.38
C ARG A 313 7.95 26.66 3.71
N THR A 314 8.36 25.57 3.06
CA THR A 314 9.63 25.54 2.33
C THR A 314 9.58 26.43 1.10
N VAL A 315 8.46 26.41 0.35
CA VAL A 315 8.21 27.31 -0.77
C VAL A 315 8.13 28.77 -0.33
N SER A 316 7.40 29.08 0.74
CA SER A 316 7.32 30.44 1.30
C SER A 316 8.71 30.98 1.68
N ARG A 317 9.56 30.17 2.32
CA ARG A 317 10.94 30.57 2.66
C ARG A 317 11.83 30.81 1.44
N LEU A 318 11.64 30.05 0.36
CA LEU A 318 12.39 30.23 -0.88
C LEU A 318 11.96 31.52 -1.60
N VAL A 319 10.65 31.79 -1.64
CA VAL A 319 10.08 33.02 -2.21
C VAL A 319 10.49 34.26 -1.40
N GLU A 320 10.50 34.18 -0.07
CA GLU A 320 10.99 35.26 0.81
C GLU A 320 12.49 35.53 0.62
N LYS A 321 13.28 34.49 0.33
CA LYS A 321 14.72 34.60 0.08
C LYS A 321 15.03 35.21 -1.29
N GLU A 322 14.23 34.92 -2.32
CA GLU A 322 14.32 35.56 -3.64
C GLU A 322 13.89 37.03 -3.61
N ALA A 323 12.86 37.36 -2.83
CA ALA A 323 12.40 38.75 -2.66
C ALA A 323 13.44 39.65 -1.94
N GLY A 324 14.33 39.06 -1.13
CA GLY A 324 15.43 39.77 -0.47
C GLY A 324 16.67 40.03 -1.33
N LEU A 325 16.70 39.56 -2.58
CA LEU A 325 17.86 39.66 -3.49
C LEU A 325 17.68 40.66 -4.64
N LEU A 326 16.56 41.41 -4.69
CA LEU A 326 16.39 42.51 -5.63
C LEU A 326 17.11 43.76 -5.09
N PRO A 327 18.13 44.32 -5.79
CA PRO A 327 18.72 45.59 -5.40
C PRO A 327 17.74 46.72 -5.74
N GLY A 328 17.56 47.63 -4.79
CA GLY A 328 16.94 48.94 -5.02
C GLY A 328 17.81 49.87 -5.86
#